data_AF-A0A8D6U1I7-F1
#
_entry.id   AF-A0A8D6U1I7-F1
#
_cell.length_a   1.000
_cell.length_b   1.000
_cell.length_c   1.000
_cell.angle_alpha   90.00
_cell.angle_beta   90.00
_cell.angle_gamma   90.00
#
_symmetry.space_group_name_H-M   'P 1'
#
loop_
_entity.id
_entity.type
_entity.pdbx_description
1 polymer ?
#
loop_
_entity_poly.entity_id
_entity_poly.type
_entity_poly.pdbx_seq_one_letter_code
_entity_poly.pdbx_strand_id
1 'polypeptide(L)'
;MSGKALAIVNNRLKAIAHTRNEALANRYVFRNIAPRYVEENQYDRTWASPHKICEFLNIEATFENIGIAQEEIDIALGYNF
;
A
#
# COMPACT_ATOMS: atom_id res chain seq x y z
N MET A 1 12.34 -37.73 2.82
CA MET A 1 12.62 -36.35 3.28
C MET A 1 11.88 -35.25 2.49
N SER A 2 11.14 -35.56 1.41
CA SER A 2 10.48 -34.56 0.55
C SER A 2 9.23 -33.89 1.14
N GLY A 3 8.44 -34.59 1.97
CA GLY A 3 7.15 -34.09 2.47
C GLY A 3 7.24 -32.85 3.39
N LYS A 4 8.27 -32.77 4.25
CA LYS A 4 8.47 -31.61 5.15
C LYS A 4 8.88 -30.35 4.38
N ALA A 5 9.76 -30.48 3.39
CA ALA A 5 10.20 -29.37 2.55
C ALA A 5 9.03 -28.81 1.73
N LEU A 6 8.19 -29.69 1.16
CA LEU A 6 7.01 -29.29 0.39
C LEU A 6 5.99 -28.53 1.26
N ALA A 7 5.77 -28.98 2.51
CA ALA A 7 4.89 -28.29 3.45
C ALA A 7 5.39 -26.87 3.80
N ILE A 8 6.70 -26.69 3.99
CA ILE A 8 7.31 -25.38 4.26
C ILE A 8 7.12 -24.45 3.06
N VAL A 9 7.37 -24.92 1.84
CA VAL A 9 7.17 -24.14 0.62
C VAL A 9 5.70 -23.72 0.46
N ASN A 10 4.76 -24.64 0.67
CA ASN A 10 3.33 -24.36 0.57
C ASN A 10 2.87 -23.28 1.57
N ASN A 11 3.36 -23.34 2.81
CA ASN A 11 3.04 -22.32 3.81
C ASN A 11 3.60 -20.94 3.44
N ARG A 12 4.81 -20.88 2.87
CA ARG A 12 5.37 -19.62 2.36
C ARG A 12 4.57 -19.05 1.19
N LEU A 13 4.12 -19.89 0.26
CA LEU A 13 3.26 -19.46 -0.84
C LEU A 13 1.93 -18.89 -0.34
N LYS A 14 1.32 -19.52 0.67
CA LYS A 14 0.10 -19.00 1.32
C LYS A 14 0.33 -17.65 1.98
N ALA A 15 1.45 -17.47 2.68
CA ALA A 15 1.81 -16.19 3.29
C ALA A 15 1.98 -15.09 2.22
N ILE A 16 2.69 -15.38 1.13
CA ILE A 16 2.85 -14.43 0.01
C ILE A 16 1.50 -14.06 -0.61
N ALA A 17 0.61 -15.04 -0.80
CA ALA A 17 -0.73 -14.79 -1.34
C ALA A 17 -1.57 -13.92 -0.40
N HIS A 18 -1.46 -14.13 0.91
CA HIS A 18 -2.13 -13.31 1.91
C HIS A 18 -1.63 -11.87 1.87
N THR A 19 -0.31 -11.64 1.92
CA THR A 19 0.29 -10.30 1.82
C THR A 19 -0.12 -9.59 0.53
N ARG A 20 -0.14 -10.27 -0.61
CA ARG A 20 -0.61 -9.69 -1.88
C ARG A 20 -2.08 -9.26 -1.81
N ASN A 21 -2.94 -10.06 -1.18
CA ASN A 21 -4.35 -9.70 -1.04
C ASN A 21 -4.53 -8.49 -0.11
N GLU A 22 -3.76 -8.40 0.96
CA GLU A 22 -3.73 -7.23 1.85
C GLU A 22 -3.26 -5.98 1.10
N ALA A 23 -2.17 -6.07 0.33
CA ALA A 23 -1.67 -4.97 -0.48
C ALA A 23 -2.70 -4.48 -1.52
N LEU A 24 -3.42 -5.39 -2.16
CA LEU A 24 -4.51 -5.03 -3.08
C LEU A 24 -5.67 -4.32 -2.37
N ALA A 25 -6.05 -4.79 -1.17
CA ALA A 25 -7.06 -4.15 -0.36
C ALA A 25 -6.62 -2.75 0.07
N ASN A 26 -5.38 -2.59 0.52
CA ASN A 26 -4.80 -1.31 0.90
C ASN A 26 -4.74 -0.36 -0.30
N ARG A 27 -4.33 -0.82 -1.49
CA ARG A 27 -4.37 -0.01 -2.72
C ARG A 27 -5.76 0.50 -3.02
N TYR A 28 -6.78 -0.35 -2.89
CA TYR A 28 -8.16 0.08 -3.07
C TYR A 28 -8.54 1.19 -2.09
N VAL A 29 -8.17 1.08 -0.81
CA VAL A 29 -8.41 2.14 0.19
C VAL A 29 -7.65 3.42 -0.18
N PHE A 30 -6.36 3.34 -0.47
CA PHE A 30 -5.54 4.50 -0.84
C PHE A 30 -6.09 5.22 -2.07
N ARG A 31 -6.46 4.49 -3.13
CA ARG A 31 -7.05 5.07 -4.34
C ARG A 31 -8.28 5.94 -4.06
N ASN A 32 -9.13 5.51 -3.12
CA ASN A 32 -10.36 6.24 -2.80
C ASN A 32 -10.11 7.44 -1.89
N ILE A 33 -9.06 7.41 -1.07
CA ILE A 33 -8.76 8.47 -0.09
C ILE A 33 -7.77 9.50 -0.63
N ALA A 34 -6.82 9.09 -1.47
CA ALA A 34 -5.74 9.93 -1.99
C ALA A 34 -6.24 11.25 -2.63
N PRO A 35 -7.31 11.30 -3.45
CA PRO A 35 -7.80 12.55 -4.02
C PRO A 35 -8.20 13.59 -2.97
N ARG A 36 -8.97 13.17 -1.96
CA ARG A 36 -9.38 14.06 -0.85
C ARG A 36 -8.18 14.42 0.02
N TYR A 37 -7.29 13.47 0.27
CA TYR A 37 -6.08 13.71 1.05
C TYR A 37 -5.16 14.77 0.42
N VAL A 38 -4.94 14.73 -0.90
CA VAL A 38 -4.14 15.77 -1.57
C VAL A 38 -4.85 17.13 -1.59
N GLU A 39 -6.18 17.15 -1.73
CA GLU A 39 -6.98 18.38 -1.65
C GLU A 39 -6.85 19.05 -0.27
N GLU A 40 -6.99 18.28 0.82
CA GLU A 40 -6.81 18.75 2.20
C GLU A 40 -5.38 19.26 2.47
N ASN A 41 -4.40 18.75 1.72
CA ASN A 41 -3.00 19.18 1.76
C ASN A 41 -2.65 20.22 0.66
N GLN A 42 -3.65 20.90 0.09
CA GLN A 42 -3.48 21.97 -0.90
C GLN A 42 -2.69 21.55 -2.15
N TYR A 43 -2.75 20.27 -2.51
CA TYR A 43 -1.98 19.66 -3.59
C TYR A 43 -0.45 19.83 -3.45
N ASP A 44 0.05 20.10 -2.24
CA ASP A 44 1.49 20.18 -1.97
C ASP A 44 2.05 18.79 -1.64
N ARG A 45 2.95 18.30 -2.50
CA ARG A 45 3.63 17.01 -2.34
C ARG A 45 4.48 16.92 -1.07
N THR A 46 4.98 18.05 -0.58
CA THR A 46 5.71 18.13 0.69
C THR A 46 4.81 17.81 1.88
N TRP A 47 3.52 18.12 1.78
CA TRP A 47 2.56 17.96 2.87
C TRP A 47 1.79 16.64 2.75
N ALA A 48 1.44 16.25 1.52
CA ALA A 48 0.82 14.97 1.18
C ALA A 48 1.81 13.79 1.27
N SER A 49 2.24 13.45 2.49
CA SER A 49 3.20 12.37 2.74
C SER A 49 2.54 10.99 2.75
N PRO A 50 3.14 9.95 2.11
CA PRO A 50 2.65 8.58 2.16
C PRO A 50 2.69 7.97 3.57
N HIS A 51 3.61 8.41 4.43
CA HIS A 51 3.66 7.92 5.82
C HIS A 51 2.48 8.42 6.65
N LYS A 52 2.09 9.69 6.44
CA LYS A 52 0.98 10.33 7.15
C LYS A 52 -0.38 9.74 6.74
N ILE A 53 -0.59 9.44 5.45
CA ILE A 53 -1.84 8.79 5.02
C ILE A 53 -1.94 7.35 5.56
N CYS A 54 -0.82 6.61 5.66
CA CYS A 54 -0.79 5.30 6.31
C CYS A 54 -1.17 5.41 7.79
N GLU A 55 -0.58 6.36 8.53
CA GLU A 55 -0.90 6.63 9.93
C GLU A 55 -2.38 7.01 10.11
N PHE A 56 -2.89 7.91 9.27
CA PHE A 56 -4.30 8.34 9.29
C PHE A 56 -5.28 7.18 9.08
N LEU A 57 -4.94 6.23 8.20
CA LEU A 57 -5.76 5.07 7.89
C LEU A 57 -5.52 3.89 8.85
N ASN A 58 -4.62 4.03 9.83
CA ASN A 58 -4.17 2.96 10.71
C ASN A 58 -3.67 1.72 9.92
N ILE A 59 -2.98 1.97 8.81
CA ILE A 59 -2.31 0.95 7.98
C ILE A 59 -0.83 0.98 8.31
N GLU A 60 -0.22 -0.18 8.57
CA GLU A 60 1.21 -0.28 8.85
C GLU A 60 2.04 0.27 7.67
N ALA A 61 2.99 1.15 7.96
CA ALA A 61 3.87 1.77 6.99
C ALA A 61 5.00 0.82 6.53
N THR A 62 4.61 -0.32 5.96
CA THR A 62 5.54 -1.24 5.30
C THR A 62 6.07 -0.64 4.00
N PHE A 63 7.19 -1.15 3.49
CA PHE A 63 7.74 -0.71 2.20
C PHE A 63 6.70 -0.79 1.06
N GLU A 64 5.91 -1.87 1.03
CA GLU A 64 4.85 -2.07 0.02
C GLU A 64 3.72 -1.05 0.18
N ASN A 65 3.21 -0.82 1.40
CA ASN A 65 2.13 0.14 1.63
C ASN A 65 2.57 1.58 1.37
N ILE A 66 3.80 1.96 1.74
CA ILE A 66 4.36 3.28 1.44
C ILE A 66 4.46 3.47 -0.07
N GLY A 67 4.95 2.46 -0.81
CA GLY A 67 5.06 2.51 -2.27
C GLY A 67 3.69 2.71 -2.93
N ILE A 68 2.70 1.90 -2.54
CA ILE A 68 1.33 2.02 -3.04
C ILE A 68 0.71 3.38 -2.69
N ALA A 69 0.88 3.85 -1.46
CA ALA A 69 0.37 5.16 -1.02
C ALA A 69 1.00 6.29 -1.84
N GLN A 70 2.31 6.23 -2.11
CA GLN A 70 3.01 7.20 -2.94
C GLN A 70 2.48 7.21 -4.38
N GLU A 71 2.28 6.04 -4.98
CA GLU A 71 1.71 5.91 -6.33
C GLU A 71 0.31 6.56 -6.42
N GLU A 72 -0.59 6.26 -5.48
CA GLU A 72 -1.95 6.80 -5.52
C GLU A 72 -1.98 8.30 -5.18
N ILE A 73 -1.08 8.81 -4.33
CA ILE A 73 -0.89 10.25 -4.10
C ILE A 73 -0.39 10.94 -5.38
N ASP A 74 0.62 10.38 -6.04
CA ASP A 74 1.19 10.97 -7.25
C ASP A 74 0.15 11.00 -8.39
N ILE A 75 -0.65 9.94 -8.55
CA ILE A 75 -1.80 9.91 -9.47
C ILE A 75 -2.80 11.02 -9.12
N ALA A 76 -3.14 11.19 -7.85
CA ALA A 76 -4.07 12.22 -7.39
C ALA A 76 -3.54 13.65 -7.61
N LEU A 77 -2.22 13.84 -7.58
CA LEU A 77 -1.54 15.08 -7.93
C LEU A 77 -1.41 15.30 -9.45
N GLY A 78 -1.80 14.32 -10.27
CA GLY A 78 -1.74 14.39 -11.73
C GLY A 78 -0.39 13.97 -12.33
N TYR A 79 0.49 13.34 -11.55
CA TYR A 79 1.71 12.72 -12.07
C TYR A 79 1.37 11.34 -12.62
N ASN A 80 1.56 11.14 -13.92
CA ASN A 80 1.41 9.83 -14.57
C ASN A 80 2.80 9.20 -14.76
N PHE A 81 2.95 7.95 -14.34
CA PHE A 81 4.15 7.10 -14.54
C PHE A 81 3.99 6.17 -15.75
#